data_AF-A0A529ZDX2-F1
#
_entry.id   AF-A0A529ZDX2-F1
#
_cell.length_a   1.000
_cell.length_b   1.000
_cell.length_c   1.000
_cell.angle_alpha   90.00
_cell.angle_beta   90.00
_cell.angle_gamma   90.00
#
_symmetry.space_group_name_H-M   'P 1'
#
loop_
_entity.id
_entity.type
_entity.pdbx_description
1 polymer ?
#
loop_
_entity_poly.entity_id
_entity_poly.type
_entity_poly.pdbx_seq_one_letter_code
_entity_poly.pdbx_strand_id
1 'polypeptide(L)'
;AARYRVLTRMVSAGLLGEREAQRAALDDVSGLRRKLPALAAHASYAMLPRAVPGKPLQLTIRRSVQQGLEQVARDAARRLGPKLSIAMVMADARTGD
;
A
#
# COMPACT_ATOMS: atom_id res chain seq x y z
N ALA A 1 22.17 -9.08 -5.98
CA ALA A 1 23.23 -8.08 -5.73
C ALA A 1 23.01 -7.21 -4.48
N ALA A 2 21.84 -6.57 -4.29
CA ALA A 2 21.64 -5.64 -3.16
C ALA A 2 21.76 -6.28 -1.76
N ARG A 3 21.14 -7.45 -1.52
CA ARG A 3 21.22 -8.16 -0.24
C ARG A 3 22.65 -8.55 0.13
N TYR A 4 23.41 -9.09 -0.82
CA TYR A 4 24.80 -9.48 -0.61
C TYR A 4 25.65 -8.33 -0.05
N ARG A 5 25.48 -7.11 -0.60
CA ARG A 5 26.19 -5.91 -0.10
C ARG A 5 25.85 -5.57 1.35
N VAL A 6 24.59 -5.79 1.76
CA VAL A 6 24.18 -5.56 3.15
C VAL A 6 24.81 -6.61 4.07
N LEU A 7 24.80 -7.88 3.68
CA LEU A 7 25.41 -8.96 4.45
C LEU A 7 26.92 -8.73 4.64
N THR A 8 27.65 -8.34 3.60
CA THR A 8 29.07 -7.98 3.71
C THR A 8 29.30 -6.83 4.69
N ARG A 9 28.47 -5.78 4.64
CA ARG A 9 28.57 -4.63 5.56
C ARG A 9 28.30 -5.03 7.01
N MET A 10 27.36 -5.94 7.26
CA MET A 10 27.06 -6.43 8.61
C MET A 10 28.22 -7.24 9.18
N VAL A 11 28.89 -8.06 8.36
CA VAL A 11 30.12 -8.77 8.75
C VAL A 11 31.24 -7.77 9.09
N SER A 12 31.49 -6.78 8.22
CA SER A 12 32.51 -5.75 8.49
C SER A 12 32.22 -4.92 9.73
N ALA A 13 30.96 -4.75 10.10
CA ALA A 13 30.54 -4.06 11.32
C ALA A 13 30.56 -4.95 12.59
N GLY A 14 30.94 -6.23 12.46
CA GLY A 14 30.95 -7.18 13.58
C GLY A 14 29.57 -7.60 14.08
N LEU A 15 28.50 -7.28 13.34
CA LEU A 15 27.11 -7.57 13.71
C LEU A 15 26.65 -8.96 13.28
N LEU A 16 27.38 -9.61 12.36
CA LEU A 16 27.03 -10.91 11.79
C LEU A 16 28.30 -11.74 11.57
N GLY A 17 28.25 -13.04 11.85
CA GLY A 17 29.36 -13.94 11.56
C GLY A 17 29.46 -14.27 10.06
N GLU A 18 30.68 -14.52 9.56
CA GLU A 18 30.93 -14.84 8.14
C GLU A 18 30.14 -16.07 7.65
N ARG A 19 30.11 -17.13 8.46
CA ARG A 19 29.37 -18.37 8.12
C ARG A 19 27.87 -18.13 8.00
N GLU A 20 27.33 -17.25 8.85
CA GLU A 20 25.92 -16.89 8.84
C GLU A 20 25.58 -16.03 7.63
N ALA A 21 26.44 -15.06 7.30
CA ALA A 21 26.31 -14.23 6.10
C ALA A 21 26.36 -15.08 4.81
N GLN A 22 27.25 -16.06 4.74
CA GLN A 22 27.35 -16.98 3.60
C GLN A 22 26.10 -17.83 3.46
N ARG A 23 25.57 -18.37 4.56
CA ARG A 23 24.31 -19.13 4.54
C ARG A 23 23.14 -18.26 4.07
N ALA A 24 22.96 -17.07 4.64
CA ALA A 24 21.89 -16.15 4.27
C ALA A 24 22.02 -15.63 2.82
N ALA A 25 23.22 -15.63 2.24
CA ALA A 25 23.43 -15.26 0.86
C ALA A 25 22.86 -16.29 -0.14
N LEU A 26 22.71 -17.55 0.28
CA LEU A 26 22.19 -18.65 -0.57
C LEU A 26 20.66 -18.66 -0.69
N ASP A 27 19.94 -18.13 0.31
CA ASP A 27 18.47 -18.11 0.26
C ASP A 27 17.97 -17.25 -0.90
N ASP A 28 16.98 -17.66 -1.68
CA ASP A 28 16.47 -16.75 -2.71
C ASP A 28 15.66 -15.60 -2.13
N VAL A 29 15.82 -14.39 -2.69
CA VAL A 29 14.93 -13.28 -2.37
C VAL A 29 13.65 -13.45 -3.16
N SER A 30 12.52 -13.66 -2.46
CA SER A 30 11.23 -13.78 -3.12
C SER A 30 10.94 -12.54 -3.98
N GLY A 31 10.78 -12.76 -5.29
CA GLY A 31 10.31 -11.73 -6.22
C GLY A 31 8.80 -11.50 -6.18
N LEU A 32 8.07 -12.19 -5.30
CA LEU A 32 6.62 -12.12 -5.23
C LEU A 32 6.17 -10.71 -4.79
N ARG A 33 5.59 -9.96 -5.72
CA ARG A 33 4.89 -8.72 -5.40
C ARG A 33 3.47 -9.02 -4.92
N ARG A 34 3.27 -8.92 -3.60
CA ARG A 34 1.92 -8.92 -3.01
C ARG A 34 1.26 -7.57 -3.29
N LYS A 35 -0.02 -7.59 -3.66
CA LYS A 35 -0.80 -6.35 -3.81
C LYS A 35 -0.92 -5.69 -2.43
N LEU A 36 -0.64 -4.39 -2.38
CA LEU A 36 -0.96 -3.58 -1.22
C LEU A 36 -2.49 -3.46 -1.14
N PRO A 37 -3.13 -3.84 -0.02
CA PRO A 37 -4.56 -3.57 0.16
C PRO A 37 -4.78 -2.06 0.22
N ALA A 38 -5.31 -1.48 -0.85
CA ALA A 38 -5.53 -0.04 -0.98
C ALA A 38 -7.04 0.24 -1.04
N LEU A 39 -7.65 0.41 0.14
CA LEU A 39 -9.00 0.97 0.25
C LEU A 39 -8.92 2.49 0.19
N ALA A 40 -9.85 3.13 -0.50
CA ALA A 40 -9.90 4.59 -0.62
C ALA A 40 -8.59 5.23 -1.10
N ALA A 41 -7.98 4.68 -2.16
CA ALA A 41 -6.70 5.16 -2.69
C ALA A 41 -6.73 6.66 -2.99
N HIS A 42 -7.82 7.17 -3.60
CA HIS A 42 -7.98 8.58 -3.91
C HIS A 42 -8.07 9.47 -2.67
N ALA A 43 -8.86 9.08 -1.66
CA ALA A 43 -9.00 9.88 -0.45
C ALA A 43 -7.73 9.83 0.43
N SER A 44 -7.05 8.69 0.47
CA SER A 44 -5.75 8.54 1.13
C SER A 44 -4.69 9.41 0.47
N TYR A 45 -4.67 9.43 -0.87
CA TYR A 45 -3.77 10.29 -1.64
C TYR A 45 -4.05 11.79 -1.39
N ALA A 46 -5.32 12.18 -1.34
CA ALA A 46 -5.73 13.55 -1.05
C ALA A 46 -5.30 14.04 0.35
N MET A 47 -5.01 13.13 1.29
CA MET A 47 -4.49 13.48 2.61
C MET A 47 -2.98 13.63 2.71
N LEU A 48 -2.22 13.19 1.70
CA LEU A 48 -0.75 13.29 1.73
C LEU A 48 -0.22 14.72 2.00
N PRO A 49 -0.81 15.80 1.45
CA PRO A 49 -0.35 17.16 1.75
C PRO A 49 -0.48 17.57 3.24
N ARG A 50 -1.35 16.89 3.99
CA ARG A 50 -1.59 17.15 5.42
C ARG A 50 -0.98 16.07 6.32
N ALA A 51 -0.24 15.13 5.75
CA ALA A 51 0.36 14.03 6.49
C ALA A 51 1.46 14.55 7.43
N VAL A 52 1.42 14.12 8.69
CA VAL A 52 2.48 14.38 9.66
C VAL A 52 3.37 13.14 9.76
N PRO A 53 4.69 13.24 9.54
CA PRO A 53 5.60 12.11 9.69
C PRO A 53 5.44 11.42 11.04
N GLY A 54 5.35 10.08 11.03
CA GLY A 54 5.17 9.28 12.24
C GLY A 54 3.75 9.24 12.81
N LYS A 55 2.79 9.97 12.23
CA LYS A 55 1.37 9.89 12.63
C LYS A 55 0.54 9.17 11.57
N PRO A 56 -0.42 8.32 11.98
CA PRO A 56 -1.35 7.70 11.04
C PRO A 56 -2.27 8.76 10.41
N LEU A 57 -2.62 8.55 9.15
CA LEU A 57 -3.64 9.36 8.47
C LEU A 57 -5.01 9.10 9.12
N GLN A 58 -5.71 10.16 9.47
CA GLN A 58 -7.08 10.11 9.99
C GLN A 58 -8.03 10.52 8.87
N LEU A 59 -9.02 9.66 8.58
CA LEU A 59 -10.02 9.86 7.53
C LEU A 59 -11.41 9.67 8.13
N THR A 60 -12.42 10.35 7.56
CA THR A 60 -13.85 10.21 7.93
C THR A 60 -14.49 8.95 7.32
N ILE A 61 -13.71 8.18 6.55
CA ILE A 61 -14.20 7.08 5.72
C ILE A 61 -14.58 5.87 6.56
N ARG A 62 -15.77 5.34 6.27
CA ARG A 62 -16.21 4.04 6.80
C ARG A 62 -15.83 2.91 5.85
N ARG A 63 -15.08 1.92 6.36
CA ARG A 63 -14.56 0.78 5.58
C ARG A 63 -15.63 0.08 4.74
N SER A 64 -16.75 -0.30 5.35
CA SER A 64 -17.82 -1.05 4.68
C SER A 64 -18.43 -0.24 3.53
N VAL A 65 -18.61 1.07 3.74
CA VAL A 65 -19.21 1.94 2.73
C VAL A 65 -18.26 2.17 1.56
N GLN A 66 -16.98 2.42 1.84
CA GLN A 66 -15.96 2.51 0.79
C GLN A 66 -15.90 1.23 -0.04
N GLN A 67 -15.91 0.06 0.60
CA GLN A 67 -15.91 -1.22 -0.10
C GLN A 67 -17.15 -1.38 -1.00
N GLY A 68 -18.32 -0.99 -0.50
CA GLY A 68 -19.56 -1.01 -1.27
C GLY A 68 -19.50 -0.07 -2.48
N LEU A 69 -19.07 1.18 -2.30
CA LEU A 69 -18.90 2.14 -3.39
C LEU A 69 -17.92 1.60 -4.44
N GLU A 70 -16.73 1.14 -4.05
CA GLU A 70 -15.77 0.60 -5.00
C GLU A 70 -16.32 -0.62 -5.75
N GLN A 71 -17.11 -1.47 -5.09
CA GLN A 71 -17.76 -2.60 -5.74
C GLN A 71 -18.77 -2.14 -6.80
N VAL A 72 -19.64 -1.20 -6.45
CA VAL A 72 -20.62 -0.62 -7.39
C VAL A 72 -19.92 0.03 -8.58
N ALA A 73 -18.86 0.81 -8.35
CA ALA A 73 -18.08 1.42 -9.43
C ALA A 73 -17.45 0.36 -10.34
N ARG A 74 -16.85 -0.69 -9.78
CA ARG A 74 -16.28 -1.80 -10.57
C ARG A 74 -17.33 -2.50 -11.42
N ASP A 75 -18.52 -2.72 -10.88
CA ASP A 75 -19.59 -3.42 -11.57
C ASP A 75 -20.20 -2.57 -12.68
N ALA A 76 -20.42 -1.28 -12.40
CA ALA A 76 -20.92 -0.33 -13.38
C ALA A 76 -19.91 -0.04 -14.50
N ALA A 77 -18.62 0.14 -14.18
CA ALA A 77 -17.58 0.41 -15.17
C ALA A 77 -17.43 -0.74 -16.17
N ARG A 78 -17.54 -1.99 -15.69
CA ARG A 78 -17.53 -3.18 -16.56
C ARG A 78 -18.69 -3.20 -17.57
N ARG A 79 -19.85 -2.63 -17.22
CA ARG A 79 -21.02 -2.55 -18.11
C ARG A 79 -20.92 -1.40 -19.12
N LEU A 80 -20.33 -0.27 -18.72
CA LEU A 80 -20.19 0.91 -19.57
C LEU A 80 -19.15 0.74 -20.69
N GLY A 81 -18.12 -0.09 -20.47
CA GLY A 81 -17.08 -0.36 -21.44
C GLY A 81 -15.77 0.41 -21.18
N PRO A 82 -14.66 0.01 -21.83
CA PRO A 82 -13.30 0.32 -21.39
C PRO A 82 -12.87 1.78 -21.57
N LYS A 83 -13.64 2.59 -22.31
CA LYS A 83 -13.34 4.01 -22.55
C LYS A 83 -14.07 4.96 -21.60
N LEU A 84 -14.95 4.43 -20.74
CA LEU A 84 -15.74 5.23 -19.82
C LEU A 84 -15.21 5.07 -18.40
N SER A 85 -15.24 6.18 -17.65
CA SER A 85 -14.78 6.28 -16.27
C SER A 85 -15.94 6.62 -15.35
N ILE A 86 -15.86 6.16 -14.10
CA ILE A 86 -16.85 6.44 -13.05
C ILE A 86 -16.15 7.12 -11.89
N ALA A 87 -16.77 8.17 -11.36
CA ALA A 87 -16.42 8.78 -10.09
C ALA A 87 -17.65 8.80 -9.19
N MET A 88 -17.47 8.54 -7.90
CA MET A 88 -18.51 8.62 -6.89
C MET A 88 -17.98 9.36 -5.67
N VAL A 89 -18.84 10.14 -5.05
CA VAL A 89 -18.60 10.86 -3.81
C VAL A 89 -19.76 10.59 -2.88
N MET A 90 -19.46 10.38 -1.61
CA MET A 90 -20.46 10.25 -0.55
C MET A 90 -20.01 11.12 0.61
N ALA A 91 -20.98 11.78 1.25
CA ALA A 91 -20.78 12.52 2.47
C ALA A 91 -21.84 12.13 3.51
N ASP A 92 -21.51 12.24 4.80
CA ASP A 92 -22.49 12.16 5.90
C ASP A 92 -23.47 13.33 5.77
N ALA A 93 -24.77 13.03 5.75
CA ALA A 93 -25.81 14.02 5.50
C ALA A 93 -25.94 15.08 6.61
N ARG A 94 -25.39 14.82 7.82
CA ARG A 94 -25.47 15.74 8.96
C ARG A 94 -24.22 16.60 9.09
N THR A 95 -23.03 16.00 8.90
CA THR A 95 -21.75 16.70 9.11
C THR A 95 -21.11 17.19 7.81
N GLY A 96 -21.46 16.60 6.67
CA GLY A 96 -20.80 16.83 5.39
C GLY A 96 -19.46 16.10 5.24
N ASP A 97 -19.11 15.23 6.18
CA ASP A 97 -17.86 14.45 6.21
C ASP A 97 -17.79 13.31 5.19
#